data_AF-A0A0K6FSW6-F1
#
_entry.id   AF-A0A0K6FSW6-F1
#
_cell.length_a   1.000
_cell.length_b   1.000
_cell.length_c   1.000
_cell.angle_alpha   90.00
_cell.angle_beta   90.00
_cell.angle_gamma   90.00
#
_symmetry.space_group_name_H-M   'P 1'
#
loop_
_entity.id
_entity.type
_entity.pdbx_description
1 polymer ?
#
loop_
_entity_poly.entity_id
_entity_poly.type
_entity_poly.pdbx_seq_one_letter_code
_entity_poly.pdbx_strand_id
1 'polypeptide(L)'
;MGQRVTAIAPVIPKGEKQIKTVRLTINDEQEVEYDHVISAIPLGCLSIVDLSQCDFKPRWETTWPIRQLRYDSSVKVAIRFSQRWWETLPKPQIGGVSSTDRPTRIVVYPSYDLGGTSATIIVSYTWAQDAQRLGTGVDNDKGSISPELLNVILRDLADIHGIKDDKYLPNLMEEHHAWDWYNDPLAMGAFGLFAPAQFNSLYPLLTRPAFGRLHFAGEATSVHHGWVVGALYSAFRCLAEVLYACGRTDLIEKLREKGSPFASAGVEDNEVAQELVKTQVGLGNYYGEELAKAILAHDSAGH
;
A
#
# COMPACT_ATOMS: atom_id res chain seq x y z
N MET A 1 -21.62 0.08 -9.41
CA MET A 1 -20.41 0.93 -9.30
C MET A 1 -20.00 0.98 -7.84
N GLY A 2 -18.70 0.90 -7.54
CA GLY A 2 -18.21 1.07 -6.17
C GLY A 2 -18.36 2.51 -5.67
N GLN A 3 -18.12 2.74 -4.39
CA GLN A 3 -18.02 4.09 -3.81
C GLN A 3 -16.55 4.53 -3.84
N ARG A 4 -16.17 5.38 -4.79
CA ARG A 4 -14.81 5.91 -4.92
C ARG A 4 -14.77 7.33 -4.36
N VAL A 5 -13.92 7.58 -3.37
CA VAL A 5 -13.64 8.95 -2.92
C VAL A 5 -12.83 9.67 -4.00
N THR A 6 -13.29 10.84 -4.42
CA THR A 6 -12.65 11.67 -5.46
C THR A 6 -12.12 12.99 -4.94
N ALA A 7 -12.64 13.51 -3.81
CA ALA A 7 -12.08 14.67 -3.12
C ALA A 7 -12.19 14.54 -1.60
N ILE A 8 -11.26 15.18 -0.88
CA ILE A 8 -11.29 15.35 0.57
C ILE A 8 -10.99 16.81 0.88
N ALA A 9 -11.82 17.44 1.72
CA ALA A 9 -11.65 18.84 2.08
C ALA A 9 -11.93 19.09 3.58
N PRO A 10 -11.17 19.99 4.23
CA PRO A 10 -11.52 20.46 5.57
C PRO A 10 -12.75 21.37 5.51
N VAL A 11 -13.58 21.35 6.56
CA VAL A 11 -14.77 22.20 6.65
C VAL A 11 -14.67 23.11 7.88
N ILE A 12 -14.82 24.42 7.65
CA ILE A 12 -14.96 25.45 8.68
C ILE A 12 -16.43 25.89 8.68
N PRO A 13 -17.22 25.55 9.71
CA PRO A 13 -18.61 25.98 9.79
C PRO A 13 -18.72 27.51 9.81
N LYS A 14 -19.85 28.04 9.33
CA LYS A 14 -20.09 29.48 9.28
C LYS A 14 -20.01 30.10 10.69
N GLY A 15 -19.15 31.11 10.83
CA GLY A 15 -18.93 31.82 12.11
C GLY A 15 -17.88 31.20 13.01
N GLU A 16 -17.36 30.02 12.66
CA GLU A 16 -16.23 29.39 13.32
C GLU A 16 -14.89 29.89 12.76
N LYS A 17 -13.82 29.65 13.51
CA LYS A 17 -12.44 29.96 13.10
C LYS A 17 -11.56 28.72 12.95
N GLN A 18 -12.13 27.53 13.15
CA GLN A 18 -11.42 26.27 13.20
C GLN A 18 -12.11 25.23 12.32
N ILE A 19 -11.32 24.30 11.80
CA ILE A 19 -11.83 23.13 11.07
C ILE A 19 -12.54 22.21 12.05
N LYS A 20 -13.80 21.87 11.77
CA LYS A 20 -14.63 21.01 12.63
C LYS A 20 -14.93 19.65 12.03
N THR A 21 -15.05 19.55 10.72
CA THR A 21 -15.36 18.30 10.02
C THR A 21 -14.48 18.16 8.77
N VAL A 22 -14.50 16.97 8.18
CA VAL A 22 -13.87 16.62 6.91
C VAL A 22 -14.97 16.19 5.96
N ARG A 23 -15.01 16.81 4.78
CA ARG A 23 -15.93 16.44 3.71
C ARG A 23 -15.26 15.48 2.75
N LEU A 24 -15.97 14.42 2.39
CA LEU A 24 -15.63 13.50 1.31
C LEU A 24 -16.57 13.73 0.14
N THR A 25 -16.02 13.80 -1.06
CA THR A 25 -16.78 13.70 -2.30
C THR A 25 -16.63 12.28 -2.85
N ILE A 26 -17.74 11.61 -3.12
CA ILE A 26 -17.81 10.23 -3.58
C ILE A 26 -18.39 10.21 -4.99
N ASN A 27 -17.68 9.57 -5.92
CA ASN A 27 -18.04 9.45 -7.32
C ASN A 27 -18.34 10.81 -8.00
N ASP A 28 -17.73 11.90 -7.53
CA ASP A 28 -17.98 13.27 -8.00
C ASP A 28 -19.43 13.79 -7.83
N GLU A 29 -20.25 13.08 -7.06
CA GLU A 29 -21.70 13.34 -6.96
C GLU A 29 -22.15 13.55 -5.51
N GLN A 30 -21.70 12.68 -4.59
CA GLN A 30 -22.19 12.67 -3.22
C GLN A 30 -21.18 13.30 -2.27
N GLU A 31 -21.62 14.27 -1.47
CA GLU A 31 -20.83 14.82 -0.38
C GLU A 31 -21.30 14.27 0.98
N VAL A 32 -20.36 13.87 1.83
CA VAL A 32 -20.63 13.43 3.20
C VAL A 32 -19.57 14.02 4.13
N GLU A 33 -19.99 14.51 5.30
CA GLU A 33 -19.10 15.08 6.31
C GLU A 33 -18.92 14.13 7.51
N TYR A 34 -17.70 14.09 8.04
CA TYR A 34 -17.31 13.30 9.20
C TYR A 34 -16.47 14.13 10.16
N ASP A 35 -16.52 13.84 11.46
CA ASP A 35 -15.66 14.51 12.45
C ASP A 35 -14.18 14.21 12.22
N HIS A 36 -13.88 12.95 11.86
CA HIS A 36 -12.56 12.43 11.54
C HIS A 36 -12.65 11.45 10.37
N VAL A 37 -11.60 11.38 9.55
CA VAL A 37 -11.47 10.43 8.43
C VAL A 37 -10.15 9.69 8.56
N ILE A 38 -10.21 8.36 8.51
CA ILE A 38 -9.02 7.51 8.34
C ILE A 38 -8.98 7.07 6.88
N SER A 39 -8.02 7.61 6.12
CA SER A 39 -7.76 7.19 4.75
C SER A 39 -6.84 5.97 4.76
N ALA A 40 -7.36 4.82 4.32
CA ALA A 40 -6.60 3.59 4.08
C ALA A 40 -6.27 3.38 2.58
N ILE A 41 -6.36 4.45 1.78
CA ILE A 41 -6.10 4.43 0.34
C ILE A 41 -4.57 4.37 0.13
N PRO A 42 -4.04 3.46 -0.72
CA PRO A 42 -2.62 3.47 -1.10
C PRO A 42 -2.18 4.85 -1.60
N LEU A 43 -0.98 5.31 -1.25
CA LEU A 43 -0.58 6.70 -1.55
C LEU A 43 -0.59 7.02 -3.05
N GLY A 44 -0.28 6.04 -3.90
CA GLY A 44 -0.42 6.16 -5.35
C GLY A 44 -1.84 6.53 -5.76
N CYS A 45 -2.84 5.80 -5.26
CA CYS A 45 -4.26 6.09 -5.51
C CYS A 45 -4.73 7.39 -4.83
N LEU A 46 -4.20 7.72 -3.65
CA LEU A 46 -4.52 8.95 -2.95
C LEU A 46 -3.99 10.19 -3.69
N SER A 47 -2.90 10.04 -4.47
CA SER A 47 -2.30 11.15 -5.23
C SER A 47 -3.18 11.72 -6.34
N ILE A 48 -4.25 11.00 -6.72
CA ILE A 48 -5.25 11.42 -7.71
C ILE A 48 -6.60 11.79 -7.09
N VAL A 49 -6.72 11.72 -5.75
CA VAL A 49 -7.84 12.31 -5.01
C VAL A 49 -7.57 13.82 -4.89
N ASP A 50 -8.58 14.66 -5.08
CA ASP A 50 -8.44 16.10 -4.89
C ASP A 50 -8.25 16.41 -3.40
N LEU A 51 -7.03 16.83 -3.06
CA LEU A 51 -6.60 17.29 -1.75
C LEU A 51 -6.18 18.75 -1.77
N SER A 52 -6.59 19.52 -2.79
CA SER A 52 -6.15 20.91 -3.01
C SER A 52 -6.46 21.85 -1.85
N GLN A 53 -7.48 21.52 -1.04
CA GLN A 53 -7.89 22.28 0.13
C GLN A 53 -7.25 21.79 1.44
N CYS A 54 -6.49 20.69 1.41
CA CYS A 54 -5.87 20.09 2.60
C CYS A 54 -4.51 20.69 2.97
N ASP A 55 -4.00 21.63 2.17
CA ASP A 55 -2.72 22.31 2.40
C ASP A 55 -2.89 23.83 2.31
N PHE A 56 -1.97 24.58 2.92
CA PHE A 56 -1.88 26.03 2.74
C PHE A 56 -0.53 26.39 2.15
N LYS A 57 -0.50 27.31 1.18
CA LYS A 57 0.77 27.74 0.59
C LYS A 57 1.61 28.54 1.60
N PRO A 58 2.94 28.35 1.65
CA PRO A 58 3.76 27.46 0.82
C PRO A 58 3.97 26.04 1.41
N ARG A 59 3.24 25.66 2.47
CA ARG A 59 3.40 24.39 3.18
C ARG A 59 2.47 23.32 2.61
N TRP A 60 3.00 22.55 1.66
CA TRP A 60 2.38 21.37 1.05
C TRP A 60 2.64 20.10 1.89
N GLU A 61 2.49 20.21 3.22
CA GLU A 61 2.93 19.16 4.13
C GLU A 61 2.09 17.87 4.04
N THR A 62 0.86 17.94 3.50
CA THR A 62 0.00 16.77 3.26
C THR A 62 0.24 16.20 1.87
N THR A 63 0.12 17.02 0.82
CA THR A 63 0.16 16.54 -0.57
C THR A 63 1.56 16.16 -1.04
N TRP A 64 2.61 16.80 -0.51
CA TRP A 64 3.98 16.50 -0.91
C TRP A 64 4.45 15.09 -0.55
N PRO A 65 4.34 14.60 0.70
CA PRO A 65 4.72 13.22 1.00
C PRO A 65 3.90 12.21 0.19
N ILE A 66 2.59 12.42 0.02
CA ILE A 66 1.72 11.54 -0.79
C ILE A 66 2.25 11.39 -2.22
N ARG A 67 2.75 12.48 -2.82
CA ARG A 67 3.27 12.48 -4.19
C ARG A 67 4.70 11.97 -4.32
N GLN A 68 5.53 12.12 -3.28
CA GLN A 68 6.97 11.90 -3.38
C GLN A 68 7.42 10.57 -2.78
N LEU A 69 6.72 10.05 -1.78
CA LEU A 69 7.08 8.80 -1.13
C LEU A 69 7.06 7.66 -2.15
N ARG A 70 8.22 7.00 -2.30
CA ARG A 70 8.41 6.02 -3.35
C ARG A 70 7.67 4.72 -3.03
N TYR A 71 6.90 4.25 -3.99
CA TYR A 71 6.43 2.87 -4.08
C TYR A 71 7.33 2.07 -5.04
N ASP A 72 7.50 0.78 -4.77
CA ASP A 72 8.14 -0.12 -5.72
C ASP A 72 7.11 -0.80 -6.64
N SER A 73 7.60 -1.32 -7.76
CA SER A 73 6.81 -2.16 -8.67
C SER A 73 6.97 -3.63 -8.31
N SER A 74 5.92 -4.42 -8.55
CA SER A 74 6.01 -5.87 -8.48
C SER A 74 5.07 -6.52 -9.48
N VAL A 75 5.55 -7.59 -10.11
CA VAL A 75 4.76 -8.46 -10.98
C VAL A 75 4.87 -9.88 -10.47
N LYS A 76 3.76 -10.62 -10.51
CA LYS A 76 3.74 -12.07 -10.31
C LYS A 76 3.15 -12.75 -11.54
N VAL A 77 3.80 -13.80 -11.99
CA VAL A 77 3.28 -14.72 -13.01
C VAL A 77 3.17 -16.10 -12.38
N ALA A 78 1.98 -16.67 -12.41
CA ALA A 78 1.70 -18.02 -11.96
C ALA A 78 1.30 -18.89 -13.16
N ILE A 79 1.69 -20.16 -13.14
CA ILE A 79 1.28 -21.14 -14.13
C ILE A 79 0.71 -22.36 -13.40
N ARG A 80 -0.45 -22.82 -13.87
CA ARG A 80 -1.02 -24.11 -13.51
C ARG A 80 -0.59 -25.14 -14.55
N PHE A 81 0.14 -26.15 -14.10
CA PHE A 81 0.55 -27.29 -14.91
C PHE A 81 -0.37 -28.49 -14.63
N SER A 82 -0.34 -29.49 -15.51
CA SER A 82 -1.03 -30.76 -15.33
C SER A 82 -0.38 -31.66 -14.27
N GLN A 83 0.88 -31.40 -13.92
CA GLN A 83 1.61 -32.11 -12.88
C GLN A 83 2.65 -31.21 -12.20
N ARG A 84 3.01 -31.55 -10.95
CA ARG A 84 4.07 -30.89 -10.16
C ARG A 84 5.46 -31.32 -10.65
N TRP A 85 5.77 -30.99 -11.90
CA TRP A 85 7.00 -31.41 -12.57
C TRP A 85 8.27 -31.03 -11.79
N TRP A 86 8.25 -29.95 -11.01
CA TRP A 86 9.39 -29.51 -10.20
C TRP A 86 9.71 -30.46 -9.04
N GLU A 87 8.75 -31.28 -8.59
CA GLU A 87 8.95 -32.31 -7.54
C GLU A 87 9.41 -33.66 -8.11
N THR A 88 9.30 -33.87 -9.43
CA THR A 88 9.65 -35.14 -10.09
C THR A 88 11.00 -35.13 -10.79
N LEU A 89 11.68 -33.98 -10.81
CA LEU A 89 13.03 -33.85 -11.35
C LEU A 89 14.06 -34.64 -10.53
N PRO A 90 15.23 -35.01 -11.11
CA PRO A 90 16.31 -35.64 -10.37
C PRO A 90 16.78 -34.85 -9.13
N LYS A 91 16.63 -33.52 -9.19
CA LYS A 91 16.81 -32.60 -8.05
C LYS A 91 15.46 -31.92 -7.77
N PRO A 92 14.58 -32.57 -6.97
CA PRO A 92 13.24 -32.07 -6.73
C PRO A 92 13.26 -30.78 -5.91
N GLN A 93 12.30 -29.90 -6.18
CA GLN A 93 12.11 -28.64 -5.44
C GLN A 93 10.90 -28.78 -4.52
N ILE A 94 11.10 -28.73 -3.20
CA ILE A 94 10.04 -28.93 -2.21
C ILE A 94 9.89 -27.65 -1.39
N GLY A 95 9.03 -26.75 -1.85
CA GLY A 95 8.96 -25.38 -1.34
C GLY A 95 10.22 -24.55 -1.67
N GLY A 96 10.34 -23.38 -1.04
CA GLY A 96 11.49 -22.49 -1.24
C GLY A 96 11.45 -21.72 -2.56
N VAL A 97 12.62 -21.25 -2.99
CA VAL A 97 12.78 -20.40 -4.18
C VAL A 97 14.02 -20.75 -4.99
N SER A 98 13.93 -20.55 -6.30
CA SER A 98 15.10 -20.47 -7.18
C SER A 98 15.28 -19.03 -7.67
N SER A 99 16.54 -18.59 -7.77
CA SER A 99 16.90 -17.25 -8.23
C SER A 99 17.78 -17.31 -9.49
N THR A 100 17.54 -16.39 -10.41
CA THR A 100 18.29 -16.24 -11.66
C THR A 100 18.44 -14.77 -12.05
N ASP A 101 19.42 -14.47 -12.89
CA ASP A 101 19.61 -13.18 -13.57
C ASP A 101 18.80 -13.06 -14.86
N ARG A 102 18.21 -14.15 -15.33
CA ARG A 102 17.28 -14.20 -16.46
C ARG A 102 15.96 -13.49 -16.16
N PRO A 103 15.17 -13.05 -17.17
CA PRO A 103 13.91 -12.30 -16.97
C PRO A 103 12.93 -12.86 -15.93
N THR A 104 12.86 -14.18 -15.73
CA THR A 104 12.06 -14.82 -14.66
C THR A 104 12.40 -14.35 -13.23
N ARG A 105 13.67 -14.02 -12.95
CA ARG A 105 14.24 -13.62 -11.64
C ARG A 105 14.03 -14.61 -10.49
N ILE A 106 12.81 -14.81 -10.01
CA ILE A 106 12.48 -15.64 -8.85
C ILE A 106 11.35 -16.61 -9.20
N VAL A 107 11.60 -17.90 -9.01
CA VAL A 107 10.57 -18.95 -9.03
C VAL A 107 10.26 -19.32 -7.59
N VAL A 108 8.99 -19.28 -7.20
CA VAL A 108 8.54 -19.63 -5.85
C VAL A 108 7.78 -20.95 -5.90
N TYR A 109 8.38 -21.99 -5.34
CA TYR A 109 7.74 -23.30 -5.25
C TYR A 109 6.73 -23.29 -4.10
N PRO A 110 5.48 -23.72 -4.34
CA PRO A 110 4.46 -23.78 -3.31
C PRO A 110 4.91 -24.55 -2.08
N SER A 111 4.77 -23.95 -0.91
CA SER A 111 4.91 -24.65 0.38
C SER A 111 3.56 -25.17 0.91
N TYR A 112 2.46 -24.81 0.23
CA TYR A 112 1.16 -25.45 0.41
C TYR A 112 1.10 -26.73 -0.41
N ASP A 113 0.34 -27.72 0.08
CA ASP A 113 0.05 -28.97 -0.64
C ASP A 113 1.31 -29.71 -1.14
N LEU A 114 2.34 -29.81 -0.30
CA LEU A 114 3.58 -30.52 -0.64
C LEU A 114 3.30 -32.01 -0.89
N GLY A 115 3.74 -32.53 -2.04
CA GLY A 115 3.42 -33.89 -2.48
C GLY A 115 1.94 -34.11 -2.85
N GLY A 116 1.14 -33.05 -2.91
CA GLY A 116 -0.25 -33.08 -3.33
C GLY A 116 -0.43 -32.99 -4.84
N THR A 117 -1.63 -32.58 -5.27
CA THR A 117 -2.01 -32.55 -6.70
C THR A 117 -2.14 -31.14 -7.25
N SER A 118 -2.18 -30.11 -6.40
CA SER A 118 -2.22 -28.73 -6.87
C SER A 118 -0.91 -28.38 -7.58
N ALA A 119 -0.94 -28.16 -8.90
CA ALA A 119 0.25 -27.88 -9.69
C ALA A 119 0.33 -26.42 -10.17
N THR A 120 -0.12 -25.48 -9.34
CA THR A 120 0.06 -24.04 -9.55
C THR A 120 1.33 -23.55 -8.86
N ILE A 121 2.22 -22.91 -9.62
CA ILE A 121 3.51 -22.39 -9.16
C ILE A 121 3.67 -20.93 -9.60
N ILE A 122 4.30 -20.10 -8.76
CA ILE A 122 4.71 -18.75 -9.18
C ILE A 122 6.03 -18.89 -9.92
N VAL A 123 5.95 -18.74 -11.24
CA VAL A 123 7.08 -18.94 -12.15
C VAL A 123 7.93 -17.69 -12.34
N SER A 124 7.43 -16.53 -11.93
CA SER A 124 8.17 -15.27 -11.91
C SER A 124 7.60 -14.37 -10.81
N TYR A 125 8.46 -13.93 -9.90
CA TYR A 125 8.15 -12.91 -8.90
C TYR A 125 9.23 -11.82 -8.94
N THR A 126 8.91 -10.70 -9.57
CA THR A 126 9.85 -9.62 -9.85
C THR A 126 9.49 -8.37 -9.09
N TRP A 127 10.50 -7.57 -8.72
CA TRP A 127 10.38 -6.24 -8.13
C TRP A 127 11.05 -5.16 -9.00
N ALA A 128 10.87 -3.89 -8.64
CA ALA A 128 11.55 -2.74 -9.23
C ALA A 128 11.55 -2.75 -10.78
N GLN A 129 12.71 -2.52 -11.40
CA GLN A 129 12.84 -2.42 -12.85
C GLN A 129 12.54 -3.76 -13.57
N ASP A 130 12.78 -4.90 -12.93
CA ASP A 130 12.44 -6.20 -13.51
C ASP A 130 10.92 -6.33 -13.66
N ALA A 131 10.18 -5.93 -12.62
CA ALA A 131 8.73 -5.88 -12.64
C ALA A 131 8.20 -4.89 -13.69
N GLN A 132 8.78 -3.69 -13.79
CA GLN A 132 8.38 -2.72 -14.81
C GLN A 132 8.57 -3.23 -16.24
N ARG A 133 9.68 -3.96 -16.51
CA ARG A 133 9.92 -4.56 -17.82
C ARG A 133 8.91 -5.67 -18.13
N LEU A 134 8.70 -6.57 -17.17
CA LEU A 134 7.78 -7.69 -17.32
C LEU A 134 6.32 -7.22 -17.44
N GLY A 135 5.95 -6.21 -16.65
CA GLY A 135 4.63 -5.59 -16.60
C GLY A 135 4.16 -5.02 -17.93
N THR A 136 5.09 -4.64 -18.82
CA THR A 136 4.73 -4.13 -20.16
C THR A 136 3.94 -5.11 -21.03
N GLY A 137 4.05 -6.42 -20.75
CA GLY A 137 3.25 -7.44 -21.41
C GLY A 137 2.10 -7.98 -20.56
N VAL A 138 1.83 -7.42 -19.37
CA VAL A 138 0.74 -7.88 -18.50
C VAL A 138 -0.55 -7.13 -18.81
N ASP A 139 -1.64 -7.88 -18.96
CA ASP A 139 -3.01 -7.38 -19.05
C ASP A 139 -3.75 -7.85 -17.79
N ASN A 140 -3.90 -6.95 -16.80
CA ASN A 140 -4.53 -7.26 -15.52
C ASN A 140 -6.01 -7.64 -15.68
N ASP A 141 -6.75 -7.02 -16.60
CA ASP A 141 -8.19 -7.32 -16.81
C ASP A 141 -8.40 -8.76 -17.29
N LYS A 142 -7.48 -9.25 -18.13
CA LYS A 142 -7.46 -10.65 -18.58
C LYS A 142 -6.66 -11.58 -17.66
N GLY A 143 -5.94 -11.02 -16.69
CA GLY A 143 -4.99 -11.76 -15.86
C GLY A 143 -3.90 -12.46 -16.69
N SER A 144 -3.46 -11.90 -17.81
CA SER A 144 -2.60 -12.60 -18.78
C SER A 144 -1.27 -11.89 -19.00
N ILE A 145 -0.29 -12.60 -19.58
CA ILE A 145 0.96 -12.01 -20.05
C ILE A 145 1.15 -12.29 -21.54
N SER A 146 1.87 -11.41 -22.25
CA SER A 146 2.11 -11.56 -23.68
C SER A 146 2.73 -12.92 -24.00
N PRO A 147 2.33 -13.57 -25.11
CA PRO A 147 2.86 -14.87 -25.50
C PRO A 147 4.39 -14.90 -25.61
N GLU A 148 5.00 -13.79 -26.04
CA GLU A 148 6.45 -13.64 -26.16
C GLU A 148 7.13 -13.74 -24.79
N LEU A 149 6.63 -13.02 -23.79
CA LEU A 149 7.18 -13.04 -22.43
C LEU A 149 6.88 -14.37 -21.72
N LEU A 150 5.70 -14.95 -21.94
CA LEU A 150 5.37 -16.29 -21.44
C LEU A 150 6.35 -17.34 -21.96
N ASN A 151 6.67 -17.29 -23.26
CA ASN A 151 7.64 -18.20 -23.88
C ASN A 151 9.06 -17.99 -23.31
N VAL A 152 9.45 -16.75 -23.01
CA VAL A 152 10.73 -16.47 -22.32
C VAL A 152 10.74 -17.11 -20.93
N ILE A 153 9.69 -16.92 -20.13
CA ILE A 153 9.56 -17.51 -18.79
C ILE A 153 9.65 -19.04 -18.87
N LEU A 154 8.94 -19.68 -19.80
CA LEU A 154 8.95 -21.13 -19.97
C LEU A 154 10.34 -21.66 -20.36
N ARG A 155 11.09 -20.94 -21.21
CA ARG A 155 12.48 -21.28 -21.55
C ARG A 155 13.43 -21.09 -20.36
N ASP A 156 13.28 -20.00 -19.63
CA ASP A 156 14.06 -19.74 -18.41
C ASP A 156 13.81 -20.83 -17.36
N LEU A 157 12.54 -21.24 -17.17
CA LEU A 157 12.19 -22.36 -16.31
C LEU A 157 12.86 -23.66 -16.77
N ALA A 158 12.87 -23.95 -18.07
CA ALA A 158 13.52 -25.16 -18.58
C ALA A 158 15.03 -25.14 -18.30
N ASP A 159 15.69 -24.02 -18.58
CA ASP A 159 17.14 -23.82 -18.39
C ASP A 159 17.55 -23.98 -16.91
N ILE A 160 16.91 -23.24 -15.99
CA ILE A 160 17.28 -23.27 -14.57
C ILE A 160 17.03 -24.65 -13.91
N HIS A 161 16.14 -25.46 -14.49
CA HIS A 161 15.82 -26.80 -14.01
C HIS A 161 16.51 -27.93 -14.80
N GLY A 162 17.36 -27.60 -15.77
CA GLY A 162 18.08 -28.59 -16.59
C GLY A 162 17.18 -29.44 -17.50
N ILE A 163 16.01 -28.92 -17.87
CA ILE A 163 15.07 -29.56 -18.81
C ILE A 163 15.55 -29.25 -20.23
N LYS A 164 15.91 -30.28 -21.00
CA LYS A 164 16.49 -30.13 -22.35
C LYS A 164 15.49 -29.98 -23.48
N ASP A 165 14.25 -30.45 -23.26
CA ASP A 165 13.18 -30.35 -24.25
C ASP A 165 12.34 -29.09 -23.95
N ASP A 166 12.54 -28.05 -24.75
CA ASP A 166 11.82 -26.77 -24.64
C ASP A 166 10.30 -26.92 -24.79
N LYS A 167 9.79 -28.06 -25.29
CA LYS A 167 8.35 -28.33 -25.39
C LYS A 167 7.77 -28.99 -24.15
N TYR A 168 8.59 -29.51 -23.24
CA TYR A 168 8.10 -30.23 -22.06
C TYR A 168 7.21 -29.34 -21.19
N LEU A 169 7.68 -28.16 -20.79
CA LEU A 169 6.88 -27.24 -19.95
C LEU A 169 5.66 -26.67 -20.69
N PRO A 170 5.75 -26.19 -21.95
CA PRO A 170 4.57 -25.79 -22.72
C PRO A 170 3.49 -26.88 -22.82
N ASN A 171 3.87 -28.15 -23.00
CA ASN A 171 2.91 -29.26 -23.11
C ASN A 171 2.22 -29.59 -21.78
N LEU A 172 2.84 -29.25 -20.65
CA LEU A 172 2.25 -29.45 -19.32
C LEU A 172 1.42 -28.25 -18.86
N MET A 173 1.61 -27.08 -19.47
CA MET A 173 0.90 -25.86 -19.08
C MET A 173 -0.59 -25.98 -19.43
N GLU A 174 -1.45 -25.77 -18.44
CA GLU A 174 -2.90 -25.74 -18.64
C GLU A 174 -3.42 -24.30 -18.66
N GLU A 175 -2.89 -23.44 -17.81
CA GLU A 175 -3.33 -22.05 -17.63
C GLU A 175 -2.22 -21.20 -17.03
N HIS A 176 -2.24 -19.90 -17.27
CA HIS A 176 -1.37 -18.94 -16.60
C HIS A 176 -2.18 -17.75 -16.11
N HIS A 177 -1.65 -17.08 -15.09
CA HIS A 177 -2.16 -15.80 -14.63
C HIS A 177 -1.01 -14.84 -14.30
N ALA A 178 -1.13 -13.58 -14.72
CA ALA A 178 -0.17 -12.54 -14.39
C ALA A 178 -0.85 -11.31 -13.77
N TRP A 179 -0.14 -10.63 -12.88
CA TRP A 179 -0.63 -9.40 -12.25
C TRP A 179 0.51 -8.41 -12.05
N ASP A 180 0.32 -7.18 -12.54
CA ASP A 180 1.19 -6.03 -12.31
C ASP A 180 0.53 -5.06 -11.32
N TRP A 181 1.11 -4.93 -10.14
CA TRP A 181 0.62 -4.05 -9.08
C TRP A 181 0.69 -2.57 -9.44
N TYR A 182 1.60 -2.17 -10.32
CA TYR A 182 1.71 -0.78 -10.75
C TYR A 182 0.63 -0.41 -11.77
N ASN A 183 0.11 -1.40 -12.51
CA ASN A 183 -0.97 -1.25 -13.47
C ASN A 183 -2.37 -1.48 -12.85
N ASP A 184 -2.46 -1.75 -11.55
CA ASP A 184 -3.72 -1.86 -10.83
C ASP A 184 -4.24 -0.45 -10.45
N PRO A 185 -5.43 -0.02 -10.94
CA PRO A 185 -5.98 1.31 -10.63
C PRO A 185 -6.40 1.48 -9.15
N LEU A 186 -6.43 0.40 -8.37
CA LEU A 186 -6.75 0.39 -6.94
C LEU A 186 -5.51 0.26 -6.03
N ALA A 187 -4.31 0.09 -6.61
CA ALA A 187 -3.06 0.04 -5.88
C ALA A 187 -2.04 1.10 -6.34
N MET A 188 -1.89 1.29 -7.66
CA MET A 188 -0.93 2.21 -8.29
C MET A 188 0.51 2.06 -7.75
N GLY A 189 0.91 0.82 -7.47
CA GLY A 189 2.18 0.46 -6.83
C GLY A 189 2.03 -0.81 -6.00
N ALA A 190 3.14 -1.51 -5.76
CA ALA A 190 3.12 -2.74 -4.97
C ALA A 190 3.12 -2.45 -3.47
N PHE A 191 4.09 -1.68 -2.99
CA PHE A 191 4.28 -1.33 -1.58
C PHE A 191 5.31 -0.19 -1.44
N GLY A 192 5.33 0.45 -0.28
CA GLY A 192 6.31 1.45 0.09
C GLY A 192 7.75 0.93 0.02
N LEU A 193 8.62 1.60 -0.73
CA LEU A 193 10.05 1.34 -0.72
C LEU A 193 10.76 2.68 -0.87
N PHE A 194 10.87 3.36 0.27
CA PHE A 194 11.26 4.76 0.30
C PHE A 194 12.68 4.97 -0.22
N ALA A 195 12.82 6.05 -0.99
CA ALA A 195 14.11 6.51 -1.48
C ALA A 195 14.95 7.08 -0.31
N PRO A 196 16.26 7.30 -0.51
CA PRO A 196 17.12 7.87 0.51
C PRO A 196 16.52 9.13 1.14
N ALA A 197 16.68 9.24 2.46
CA ALA A 197 16.18 10.34 3.30
C ALA A 197 14.65 10.50 3.42
N GLN A 198 13.82 9.85 2.60
CA GLN A 198 12.36 10.04 2.63
C GLN A 198 11.74 9.62 3.97
N PHE A 199 12.26 8.56 4.61
CA PHE A 199 11.84 8.17 5.96
C PHE A 199 12.10 9.25 7.02
N ASN A 200 13.14 10.07 6.85
CA ASN A 200 13.47 11.11 7.82
C ASN A 200 12.77 12.43 7.51
N SER A 201 12.57 12.76 6.24
CA SER A 201 12.07 14.08 5.83
C SER A 201 10.57 14.12 5.50
N LEU A 202 10.01 13.04 4.96
CA LEU A 202 8.64 13.02 4.42
C LEU A 202 7.69 12.18 5.29
N TYR A 203 8.14 11.02 5.75
CA TYR A 203 7.33 10.12 6.56
C TYR A 203 6.78 10.76 7.86
N PRO A 204 7.52 11.62 8.60
CA PRO A 204 6.95 12.31 9.77
C PRO A 204 5.79 13.26 9.42
N LEU A 205 5.74 13.77 8.19
CA LEU A 205 4.64 14.62 7.72
C LEU A 205 3.37 13.81 7.43
N LEU A 206 3.52 12.54 7.04
CA LEU A 206 2.42 11.64 6.71
C LEU A 206 1.84 10.91 7.93
N THR A 207 2.66 10.67 8.96
CA THR A 207 2.26 9.95 10.18
C THR A 207 1.60 10.84 11.23
N ARG A 208 1.39 12.12 10.93
CA ARG A 208 0.60 13.04 11.75
C ARG A 208 -0.75 13.29 11.07
N PRO A 209 -1.85 13.50 11.82
CA PRO A 209 -3.14 13.83 11.23
C PRO A 209 -3.08 15.17 10.48
N ALA A 210 -3.38 15.18 9.19
CA ALA A 210 -3.56 16.41 8.43
C ALA A 210 -4.69 17.22 9.05
N PHE A 211 -4.39 18.49 9.35
CA PHE A 211 -5.28 19.44 10.04
C PHE A 211 -6.01 18.88 11.28
N GLY A 212 -5.42 17.88 11.94
CA GLY A 212 -5.96 17.25 13.15
C GLY A 212 -7.09 16.25 12.93
N ARG A 213 -7.57 16.05 11.69
CA ARG A 213 -8.81 15.28 11.42
C ARG A 213 -8.73 14.27 10.27
N LEU A 214 -7.74 14.39 9.38
CA LEU A 214 -7.49 13.42 8.33
C LEU A 214 -6.26 12.57 8.67
N HIS A 215 -6.47 11.29 8.87
CA HIS A 215 -5.46 10.33 9.31
C HIS A 215 -5.12 9.40 8.14
N PHE A 216 -3.85 8.99 8.01
CA PHE A 216 -3.41 8.10 6.95
C PHE A 216 -2.97 6.76 7.53
N ALA A 217 -3.65 5.68 7.12
CA ALA A 217 -3.36 4.30 7.48
C ALA A 217 -2.96 3.50 6.23
N GLY A 218 -2.22 2.41 6.43
CA GLY A 218 -1.70 1.57 5.36
C GLY A 218 -0.20 1.32 5.54
N GLU A 219 0.32 0.31 4.86
CA GLU A 219 1.69 -0.17 5.08
C GLU A 219 2.76 0.92 4.90
N ALA A 220 2.60 1.82 3.90
CA ALA A 220 3.51 2.95 3.67
C ALA A 220 3.47 4.06 4.75
N THR A 221 2.56 3.95 5.72
CA THR A 221 2.45 4.85 6.88
C THR A 221 2.94 4.19 8.18
N SER A 222 3.75 3.14 8.03
CA SER A 222 4.46 2.39 9.09
C SER A 222 5.94 2.25 8.73
N VAL A 223 6.78 1.78 9.65
CA VAL A 223 8.18 1.41 9.39
C VAL A 223 8.31 -0.01 8.81
N HIS A 224 7.20 -0.74 8.67
CA HIS A 224 7.13 -2.13 8.22
C HIS A 224 6.53 -2.25 6.82
N HIS A 225 7.15 -1.60 5.83
CA HIS A 225 6.62 -1.58 4.46
C HIS A 225 6.60 -2.96 3.79
N GLY A 226 5.64 -3.18 2.89
CA GLY A 226 5.46 -4.42 2.14
C GLY A 226 4.89 -5.58 2.97
N TRP A 227 4.50 -5.33 4.22
CA TRP A 227 3.98 -6.32 5.13
C TRP A 227 2.61 -5.94 5.67
N VAL A 228 1.75 -6.94 5.87
CA VAL A 228 0.44 -6.78 6.53
C VAL A 228 0.59 -6.14 7.91
N VAL A 229 1.65 -6.48 8.64
CA VAL A 229 1.90 -5.93 9.99
C VAL A 229 2.03 -4.40 9.98
N GLY A 230 2.58 -3.82 8.91
CA GLY A 230 2.65 -2.36 8.78
C GLY A 230 1.28 -1.70 8.60
N ALA A 231 0.39 -2.34 7.84
CA ALA A 231 -0.99 -1.89 7.73
C ALA A 231 -1.74 -1.98 9.08
N LEU A 232 -1.46 -3.01 9.88
CA LEU A 232 -2.06 -3.16 11.21
C LEU A 232 -1.56 -2.11 12.21
N TYR A 233 -0.24 -1.87 12.27
CA TYR A 233 0.34 -0.86 13.16
C TYR A 233 -0.13 0.55 12.83
N SER A 234 -0.15 0.92 11.55
CA SER A 234 -0.67 2.22 11.12
C SER A 234 -2.16 2.40 11.40
N ALA A 235 -3.00 1.37 11.19
CA ALA A 235 -4.41 1.41 11.56
C ALA A 235 -4.60 1.65 13.06
N PHE A 236 -3.77 1.00 13.90
CA PHE A 236 -3.80 1.17 15.34
C PHE A 236 -3.36 2.58 15.77
N ARG A 237 -2.29 3.11 15.15
CA ARG A 237 -1.87 4.52 15.34
C ARG A 237 -3.01 5.47 15.01
N CYS A 238 -3.66 5.33 13.85
CA CYS A 238 -4.77 6.21 13.47
C CYS A 238 -5.96 6.13 14.43
N LEU A 239 -6.29 4.94 14.93
CA LEU A 239 -7.33 4.80 15.95
C LEU A 239 -6.93 5.53 17.25
N ALA A 240 -5.69 5.38 17.69
CA ALA A 240 -5.18 6.09 18.87
C ALA A 240 -5.18 7.61 18.68
N GLU A 241 -4.83 8.11 17.50
CA GLU A 241 -4.89 9.53 17.14
C GLU A 241 -6.31 10.09 17.24
N VAL A 242 -7.29 9.39 16.66
CA VAL A 242 -8.72 9.77 16.73
C VAL A 242 -9.20 9.78 18.18
N LEU A 243 -8.94 8.70 18.93
CA LEU A 243 -9.34 8.61 20.34
C LEU A 243 -8.72 9.73 21.17
N TYR A 244 -7.45 10.05 20.95
CA TYR A 244 -6.76 11.14 21.64
C TYR A 244 -7.38 12.50 21.28
N ALA A 245 -7.64 12.75 20.00
CA ALA A 245 -8.30 13.97 19.53
C ALA A 245 -9.70 14.14 20.11
N CYS A 246 -10.43 13.04 20.34
CA CYS A 246 -11.73 13.04 21.01
C CYS A 246 -11.66 13.07 22.55
N GLY A 247 -10.48 13.11 23.16
CA GLY A 247 -10.31 13.09 24.62
C GLY A 247 -10.66 11.74 25.27
N ARG A 248 -10.67 10.65 24.49
CA ARG A 248 -11.00 9.28 24.92
C ARG A 248 -9.75 8.46 25.25
N THR A 249 -8.88 9.03 26.08
CA THR A 249 -7.64 8.35 26.52
C THR A 249 -7.92 7.07 27.30
N ASP A 250 -9.08 6.97 27.95
CA ASP A 250 -9.59 5.76 28.62
C ASP A 250 -9.67 4.55 27.67
N LEU A 251 -9.98 4.77 26.39
CA LEU A 251 -10.07 3.71 25.39
C LEU A 251 -8.70 3.34 24.81
N ILE A 252 -7.74 4.27 24.81
CA ILE A 252 -6.36 4.02 24.36
C ILE A 252 -5.66 3.03 25.30
N GLU A 253 -5.94 3.10 26.60
CA GLU A 253 -5.42 2.15 27.59
C GLU A 253 -5.98 0.74 27.34
N LYS A 254 -7.29 0.61 27.09
CA LYS A 254 -7.94 -0.67 26.76
C LYS A 254 -7.38 -1.32 25.50
N LEU A 255 -7.05 -0.51 24.50
CA LEU A 255 -6.42 -0.98 23.27
C LEU A 255 -5.09 -1.71 23.49
N ARG A 256 -4.39 -1.41 24.59
CA ARG A 256 -3.10 -1.99 24.97
C ARG A 256 -3.22 -3.14 25.97
N GLU A 257 -4.41 -3.43 26.47
CA GLU A 257 -4.62 -4.50 27.45
C GLU A 257 -4.29 -5.87 26.87
N LYS A 258 -3.61 -6.69 27.68
CA LYS A 258 -3.16 -8.04 27.31
C LYS A 258 -4.32 -8.90 26.80
N GLY A 259 -4.21 -9.40 25.57
CA GLY A 259 -5.29 -10.11 24.87
C GLY A 259 -5.92 -9.30 23.74
N SER A 260 -5.65 -7.99 23.67
CA SER A 260 -5.82 -7.20 22.45
C SER A 260 -4.91 -7.76 21.34
N PRO A 261 -5.35 -7.81 20.07
CA PRO A 261 -4.47 -8.09 18.91
C PRO A 261 -3.28 -7.13 18.82
N PHE A 262 -3.32 -6.03 19.58
CA PHE A 262 -2.38 -4.91 19.59
C PHE A 262 -1.68 -4.74 20.94
N ALA A 263 -1.94 -5.61 21.92
CA ALA A 263 -1.13 -5.66 23.14
C ALA A 263 0.24 -6.18 22.76
N SER A 264 1.23 -5.28 22.74
CA SER A 264 2.63 -5.50 22.40
C SER A 264 3.08 -6.94 22.64
N ALA A 265 3.47 -7.63 21.57
CA ALA A 265 4.10 -8.94 21.60
C ALA A 265 5.53 -8.87 22.17
N GLY A 266 5.73 -8.25 23.33
CA GLY A 266 7.02 -8.17 24.03
C GLY A 266 8.09 -7.29 23.37
N VAL A 267 7.76 -6.54 22.32
CA VAL A 267 8.65 -5.56 21.68
C VAL A 267 8.19 -4.16 22.10
N GLU A 268 9.12 -3.30 22.54
CA GLU A 268 8.89 -1.86 22.70
C GLU A 268 8.51 -1.29 21.33
N ASP A 269 7.21 -1.28 21.03
CA ASP A 269 6.70 -0.76 19.77
C ASP A 269 6.64 0.77 19.84
N ASN A 270 7.62 1.39 19.19
CA ASN A 270 7.82 2.84 19.19
C ASN A 270 6.87 3.58 18.24
N GLU A 271 6.22 2.89 17.27
CA GLU A 271 5.34 3.55 16.28
C GLU A 271 4.05 4.08 16.90
N VAL A 272 3.62 3.46 17.99
CA VAL A 272 2.36 3.79 18.65
C VAL A 272 2.60 4.28 20.06
N ALA A 273 3.81 4.68 20.43
CA ALA A 273 4.11 5.23 21.75
C ALA A 273 3.17 6.41 22.06
N GLN A 274 2.62 6.48 23.29
CA GLN A 274 1.61 7.49 23.63
C GLN A 274 2.13 8.92 23.42
N GLU A 275 3.38 9.19 23.80
CA GLU A 275 4.00 10.49 23.60
C GLU A 275 4.18 10.83 22.10
N LEU A 276 4.44 9.83 21.25
CA LEU A 276 4.51 10.02 19.81
C LEU A 276 3.14 10.38 19.23
N VAL A 277 2.10 9.61 19.55
CA VAL A 277 0.71 9.86 19.12
C VAL A 277 0.24 11.24 19.58
N LYS A 278 0.50 11.59 20.85
CA LYS A 278 0.18 12.89 21.41
C LYS A 278 0.89 14.03 20.67
N THR A 279 2.17 13.85 20.37
CA THR A 279 2.95 14.83 19.60
C THR A 279 2.41 14.99 18.18
N GLN A 280 2.11 13.88 17.50
CA GLN A 280 1.54 13.87 16.15
C GLN A 280 0.18 14.57 16.10
N VAL A 281 -0.75 14.24 17.01
CA VAL A 281 -2.06 14.91 17.09
C VAL A 281 -1.90 16.39 17.43
N GLY A 282 -1.03 16.74 18.38
CA GLY A 282 -0.77 18.13 18.75
C GLY A 282 -0.25 18.97 17.58
N LEU A 283 0.71 18.45 16.83
CA LEU A 283 1.19 19.08 15.60
C LEU A 283 0.08 19.18 14.56
N GLY A 284 -0.67 18.10 14.30
CA GLY A 284 -1.78 18.10 13.35
C GLY A 284 -2.80 19.21 13.63
N ASN A 285 -3.18 19.39 14.90
CA ASN A 285 -4.07 20.47 15.33
C ASN A 285 -3.46 21.85 15.12
N TYR A 286 -2.19 22.06 15.48
CA TYR A 286 -1.49 23.33 15.28
C TYR A 286 -1.48 23.74 13.80
N TYR A 287 -1.12 22.83 12.90
CA TYR A 287 -1.12 23.11 11.46
C TYR A 287 -2.54 23.24 10.90
N GLY A 288 -3.54 22.59 11.51
CA GLY A 288 -4.95 22.79 11.18
C GLY A 288 -5.45 24.21 11.50
N GLU A 289 -4.99 24.81 12.59
CA GLU A 289 -5.30 26.20 12.91
C GLU A 289 -4.67 27.18 11.89
N GLU A 290 -3.43 26.91 11.46
CA GLU A 290 -2.76 27.72 10.43
C GLU A 290 -3.47 27.58 9.07
N LEU A 291 -3.89 26.36 8.70
CA LEU A 291 -4.70 26.12 7.51
C LEU A 291 -6.04 26.87 7.57
N ALA A 292 -6.73 26.83 8.71
CA ALA A 292 -8.00 27.53 8.89
C ALA A 292 -7.87 29.04 8.70
N LYS A 293 -6.81 29.64 9.26
CA LYS A 293 -6.50 31.07 9.07
C LYS A 293 -6.25 31.40 7.60
N ALA A 294 -5.51 30.54 6.89
CA ALA A 294 -5.21 30.74 5.47
C ALA A 294 -6.47 30.68 4.59
N ILE A 295 -7.37 29.72 4.83
CA ILE A 295 -8.67 29.59 4.12
C ILE A 295 -9.50 30.85 4.33
N LEU A 296 -9.70 31.27 5.58
CA LEU A 296 -10.52 32.46 5.90
C LEU A 296 -9.93 33.75 5.34
N ALA A 297 -8.60 33.89 5.30
CA ALA A 297 -7.95 35.05 4.70
C ALA A 297 -8.17 35.11 3.19
N HIS A 298 -8.09 33.97 2.49
CA HIS A 298 -8.34 33.88 1.06
C HIS A 298 -9.79 34.26 0.71
N ASP A 299 -10.76 33.72 1.46
CA ASP A 299 -12.18 34.02 1.24
C ASP A 299 -12.51 35.51 1.47
N SER A 300 -11.84 36.14 2.43
CA SER A 300 -12.00 37.58 2.71
C SER A 300 -11.37 38.50 1.65
N ALA A 301 -10.41 38.01 0.87
CA ALA A 301 -9.73 38.76 -0.18
C ALA A 301 -10.44 38.64 -1.55
N GLY A 302 -11.43 37.76 -1.67
CA GLY A 302 -12.20 37.50 -2.89
C GLY A 302 -13.50 38.31 -3.04
N HIS A 303 -13.62 39.46 -2.38
CA HIS A 303 -14.75 40.40 -2.48
C HIS A 303 -14.27 41.80 -2.87
#